data_AF-A0A0H4VMI4-F1
#
_entry.id   AF-A0A0H4VMI4-F1
#
_cell.length_a   1.000
_cell.length_b   1.000
_cell.length_c   1.000
_cell.angle_alpha   90.00
_cell.angle_beta   90.00
_cell.angle_gamma   90.00
#
_symmetry.space_group_name_H-M   'P 1'
#
loop_
_entity.id
_entity.type
_entity.pdbx_description
1 polymer ?
#
loop_
_entity_poly.entity_id
_entity_poly.type
_entity_poly.pdbx_seq_one_letter_code
_entity_poly.pdbx_strand_id
1 'polypeptide(L)'
;MEMLRQYQAGALPPDLRHQVERHLLSCELCSDMVEGMAIARPARVRLAVRETHGRLKHLLAQKKRKRKVFQWPIWQTAAVLLVLAFAIAEVIYHHYFAQPSGHFTQNTQPAANSSQLTGVVTDAAGQKLEGATVQVEESSSRVTTGPGGQFTLDLPAEGATLVITSPGFQPKKITVTPGNKSVNIILDKKE
;
A
#
# COMPACT_ATOMS: atom_id res chain seq x y z
N MET A 1 -6.27 -61.32 29.01
CA MET A 1 -6.55 -60.22 29.97
C MET A 1 -7.82 -60.47 30.80
N GLU A 2 -8.96 -60.81 30.19
CA GLU A 2 -10.22 -61.00 30.95
C GLU A 2 -10.17 -62.13 31.99
N MET A 3 -9.54 -63.27 31.66
CA MET A 3 -9.35 -64.38 32.62
C MET A 3 -8.55 -63.98 33.87
N LEU A 4 -7.49 -63.18 33.74
CA LEU A 4 -6.71 -62.71 34.89
C LEU A 4 -7.50 -61.74 35.78
N ARG A 5 -8.41 -60.97 35.16
CA ARG A 5 -9.34 -60.11 35.88
C ARG A 5 -10.35 -60.90 36.70
N GLN A 6 -10.91 -61.95 36.11
CA GLN A 6 -11.80 -62.87 36.82
C GLN A 6 -11.05 -63.61 37.94
N TYR A 7 -9.76 -63.91 37.75
CA TYR A 7 -8.92 -64.59 38.75
C TYR A 7 -8.72 -63.70 39.96
N GLN A 8 -8.36 -62.43 39.72
CA GLN A 8 -8.25 -61.42 40.76
C GLN A 8 -9.58 -61.16 41.50
N ALA A 9 -10.71 -61.20 40.78
CA ALA A 9 -12.04 -61.02 41.35
C ALA A 9 -12.55 -62.24 42.14
N GLY A 10 -11.82 -63.36 42.14
CA GLY A 10 -12.22 -64.61 42.81
C GLY A 10 -13.38 -65.34 42.14
N ALA A 11 -13.68 -65.04 40.87
CA ALA A 11 -14.88 -65.51 40.17
C ALA A 11 -14.65 -66.73 39.25
N LEU A 12 -13.44 -67.31 39.21
CA LEU A 12 -13.18 -68.47 38.35
C LEU A 12 -13.62 -69.80 39.00
N PRO A 13 -14.16 -70.71 38.17
CA PRO A 13 -14.25 -72.13 38.47
C PRO A 13 -12.89 -72.73 38.91
N PRO A 14 -12.87 -73.73 39.80
CA PRO A 14 -11.64 -74.27 40.39
C PRO A 14 -10.69 -74.91 39.37
N ASP A 15 -11.22 -75.54 38.33
CA ASP A 15 -10.46 -76.14 37.23
C ASP A 15 -9.67 -75.09 36.44
N LEU A 16 -10.30 -73.97 36.09
CA LEU A 16 -9.66 -72.87 35.37
C LEU A 16 -8.68 -72.09 36.28
N ARG A 17 -8.99 -71.98 37.58
CA ARG A 17 -8.12 -71.35 38.57
C ARG A 17 -6.76 -72.06 38.63
N HIS A 18 -6.76 -73.39 38.67
CA HIS A 18 -5.52 -74.18 38.69
C HIS A 18 -4.70 -74.06 37.40
N GLN A 19 -5.35 -73.88 36.25
CA GLN A 19 -4.63 -73.60 35.00
C GLN A 19 -3.93 -72.24 35.05
N VAL A 20 -4.59 -71.22 35.58
CA VAL A 20 -4.02 -69.87 35.74
C VAL A 20 -2.87 -69.87 36.74
N GLU A 21 -3.02 -70.53 37.89
CA GLU A 21 -1.95 -70.68 38.89
C GLU A 21 -0.69 -71.33 38.30
N ARG A 22 -0.85 -72.42 37.54
CA ARG A 22 0.28 -73.05 36.83
C ARG A 22 0.93 -72.11 35.82
N HIS A 23 0.14 -71.31 35.10
CA HIS A 23 0.68 -70.35 34.14
C HIS A 23 1.45 -69.22 34.82
N LEU A 24 0.92 -68.67 35.92
CA LEU A 24 1.59 -67.61 36.70
C LEU A 24 2.95 -68.06 37.24
N LEU A 25 3.08 -69.33 37.66
CA LEU A 25 4.37 -69.91 38.07
C LEU A 25 5.40 -69.99 36.94
N SER A 26 4.95 -70.03 35.68
CA SER A 26 5.81 -70.16 34.49
C SER A 26 6.12 -68.83 33.79
N CYS A 27 5.38 -67.77 34.08
CA CYS A 27 5.43 -66.51 33.33
C CYS A 27 5.59 -65.31 34.27
N GLU A 28 6.82 -64.79 34.38
CA GLU A 28 7.15 -63.62 35.21
C GLU A 28 6.26 -62.40 34.87
N LEU A 29 6.06 -62.11 33.59
CA LEU A 29 5.23 -60.98 33.15
C LEU A 29 3.79 -61.06 33.67
N CYS A 30 3.19 -62.26 33.63
CA CYS A 30 1.82 -62.45 34.09
C CYS A 30 1.72 -62.36 35.63
N SER A 31 2.75 -62.84 36.34
CA SER A 31 2.88 -62.71 37.79
C SER A 31 2.94 -61.23 38.20
N ASP A 32 3.87 -60.48 37.61
CA ASP A 32 4.05 -59.04 37.86
C ASP A 32 2.79 -58.24 37.54
N MET A 33 2.09 -58.61 36.46
CA MET A 33 0.87 -57.94 36.07
C MET A 33 -0.29 -58.19 37.06
N VAL A 34 -0.44 -59.41 37.57
CA VAL A 34 -1.44 -59.73 38.60
C VAL A 34 -1.14 -59.00 39.90
N GLU A 35 0.13 -58.95 40.30
CA GLU A 35 0.59 -58.20 41.46
C GLU A 35 0.34 -56.68 41.30
N GLY A 36 0.67 -56.12 40.14
CA GLY A 36 0.37 -54.73 39.79
C GLY A 36 -1.13 -54.41 39.81
N MET A 37 -1.98 -55.33 39.32
CA MET A 37 -3.43 -55.20 39.42
C MET A 37 -3.94 -55.28 40.86
N ALA A 38 -3.31 -56.07 41.73
CA ALA A 38 -3.65 -56.15 43.16
C ALA A 38 -3.33 -54.84 43.90
N ILE A 39 -2.24 -54.16 43.52
CA ILE A 39 -1.86 -52.84 44.05
C ILE A 39 -2.79 -51.74 43.49
N ALA A 40 -3.12 -51.81 42.20
CA ALA A 40 -3.99 -50.87 41.51
C ALA A 40 -5.48 -51.11 41.84
N ARG A 41 -5.90 -50.77 43.06
CA ARG A 41 -7.31 -50.84 43.45
C ARG A 41 -8.17 -50.00 42.51
N PRO A 42 -9.13 -50.60 41.77
CA PRO A 42 -9.88 -49.89 40.73
C PRO A 42 -10.69 -48.71 41.28
N ALA A 43 -11.12 -48.78 42.55
CA ALA A 43 -11.77 -47.67 43.23
C ALA A 43 -10.86 -46.44 43.39
N ARG A 44 -9.60 -46.63 43.80
CA ARG A 44 -8.62 -45.53 43.96
C ARG A 44 -8.24 -44.92 42.62
N VAL A 45 -8.02 -45.74 41.60
CA VAL A 45 -7.70 -45.28 40.24
C VAL A 45 -8.87 -44.46 39.67
N ARG A 46 -10.12 -44.94 39.81
CA ARG A 46 -11.30 -44.20 39.34
C ARG A 46 -11.49 -42.87 40.08
N LEU A 47 -11.22 -42.83 41.39
CA LEU A 47 -11.27 -41.59 42.17
C LEU A 47 -10.19 -40.59 41.72
N ALA A 48 -8.95 -41.05 41.54
CA ALA A 48 -7.85 -40.21 41.06
C ALA A 48 -8.10 -39.66 39.64
N VAL A 49 -8.66 -40.46 38.74
CA VAL A 49 -9.04 -40.01 37.39
C VAL A 49 -10.18 -38.99 37.41
N ARG A 50 -11.17 -39.17 38.29
CA ARG A 50 -12.25 -38.18 38.46
C ARG A 50 -11.72 -36.86 39.00
N GLU A 51 -10.79 -36.91 39.95
CA GLU A 51 -10.15 -35.73 40.51
C GLU A 51 -9.34 -34.96 39.46
N THR A 52 -8.53 -35.64 38.66
CA THR A 52 -7.72 -34.99 37.61
C THR A 52 -8.60 -34.38 36.52
N HIS A 53 -9.67 -35.06 36.11
CA HIS A 53 -10.63 -34.52 35.14
C HIS A 53 -11.34 -33.28 35.70
N GLY A 54 -11.71 -33.27 36.98
CA GLY A 54 -12.26 -32.09 37.66
C GLY A 54 -11.29 -30.90 37.64
N ARG A 55 -10.03 -31.11 38.02
CA ARG A 55 -8.99 -30.08 38.00
C ARG A 55 -8.75 -29.53 36.60
N LEU A 56 -8.69 -30.40 35.58
CA LEU A 56 -8.49 -29.99 34.20
C LEU A 56 -9.66 -29.11 33.69
N LYS A 57 -10.91 -29.50 33.98
CA LYS A 57 -12.08 -28.68 33.64
C LYS A 57 -12.00 -27.30 34.29
N HIS A 58 -11.61 -27.22 35.55
CA HIS A 58 -11.45 -25.94 36.25
C HIS A 58 -10.36 -25.06 35.63
N LEU A 59 -9.21 -25.63 35.27
CA LEU A 59 -8.12 -24.89 34.63
C LEU A 59 -8.51 -24.39 33.22
N LEU A 60 -9.21 -25.21 32.45
CA LEU A 60 -9.73 -24.82 31.13
C LEU A 60 -10.81 -23.74 31.22
N ALA A 61 -11.70 -23.82 32.20
CA ALA A 61 -12.71 -22.79 32.46
C ALA A 61 -12.08 -21.47 32.90
N GLN A 62 -11.05 -21.51 33.73
CA GLN A 62 -10.29 -20.34 34.17
C GLN A 62 -9.53 -19.69 32.99
N LYS A 63 -8.93 -20.49 32.10
CA LYS A 63 -8.27 -20.00 30.88
C LYS A 63 -9.28 -19.41 29.89
N LYS A 64 -10.48 -20.00 29.76
CA LYS A 64 -11.57 -19.42 28.95
C LYS A 64 -12.08 -18.08 29.50
N ARG A 65 -12.27 -17.93 30.82
CA ARG A 65 -12.69 -16.64 31.43
C ARG A 65 -11.62 -15.55 31.29
N LYS A 66 -10.33 -15.92 31.22
CA LYS A 66 -9.23 -14.97 30.99
C LYS A 66 -9.01 -14.61 29.52
N ARG A 67 -9.64 -15.31 28.57
CA ARG A 67 -9.89 -14.74 27.24
C ARG A 67 -11.01 -13.70 27.33
N LYS A 68 -10.86 -12.71 28.21
CA LYS A 68 -11.35 -11.38 27.89
C LYS A 68 -10.47 -10.97 26.73
N VAL A 69 -10.94 -11.25 25.52
CA VAL A 69 -10.45 -10.64 24.29
C VAL A 69 -10.22 -9.20 24.67
N PHE A 70 -8.94 -8.84 24.75
CA PHE A 70 -8.43 -7.54 25.09
C PHE A 70 -9.42 -6.52 24.53
N GLN A 71 -10.27 -5.98 25.42
CA GLN A 71 -11.31 -5.01 25.09
C GLN A 71 -10.55 -3.71 24.80
N TRP A 72 -9.71 -3.73 23.77
CA TRP A 72 -9.08 -2.55 23.28
C TRP A 72 -10.24 -1.69 22.83
N PRO A 73 -10.44 -0.52 23.47
CA PRO A 73 -11.67 0.22 23.32
C PRO A 73 -11.84 0.51 21.84
N ILE A 74 -12.91 0.00 21.25
CA ILE A 74 -13.18 0.09 19.81
C ILE A 74 -13.15 1.57 19.34
N TRP A 75 -13.39 2.50 20.28
CA TRP A 75 -13.21 3.93 20.09
C TRP A 75 -11.77 4.38 19.78
N GLN A 76 -10.74 3.75 20.35
CA GLN A 76 -9.35 4.07 20.00
C GLN A 76 -9.02 3.65 18.57
N THR A 77 -9.48 2.47 18.13
CA THR A 77 -9.30 2.04 16.73
C THR A 77 -10.08 2.92 15.75
N ALA A 78 -11.29 3.35 16.12
CA ALA A 78 -12.09 4.28 15.32
C ALA A 78 -11.46 5.68 15.24
N ALA A 79 -10.89 6.18 16.35
CA ALA A 79 -10.22 7.48 16.39
C ALA A 79 -8.94 7.49 15.52
N VAL A 80 -8.12 6.42 15.57
CA VAL A 80 -6.93 6.31 14.72
C VAL A 80 -7.30 6.26 13.24
N LEU A 81 -8.35 5.52 12.87
CA LEU A 81 -8.81 5.46 11.48
C LEU A 81 -9.37 6.80 11.00
N LEU A 82 -10.10 7.54 11.83
CA LEU A 82 -10.58 8.88 11.49
C LEU A 82 -9.43 9.89 11.30
N VAL A 83 -8.44 9.89 12.18
CA VAL A 83 -7.25 10.75 12.05
C VAL A 83 -6.46 10.41 10.79
N LEU A 84 -6.28 9.11 10.49
CA LEU A 84 -5.63 8.65 9.27
C LEU A 84 -6.41 9.07 8.02
N ALA A 85 -7.74 8.93 8.02
CA ALA A 85 -8.59 9.35 6.92
C ALA A 85 -8.55 10.86 6.70
N PHE A 86 -8.51 11.67 7.77
CA PHE A 86 -8.39 13.12 7.67
C PHE A 86 -7.03 13.55 7.13
N ALA A 87 -5.94 12.93 7.59
CA ALA A 87 -4.60 13.19 7.06
C ALA A 87 -4.48 12.82 5.57
N ILE A 88 -5.05 11.68 5.17
CA ILE A 88 -5.11 11.28 3.75
C ILE A 88 -5.97 12.26 2.95
N ALA A 89 -7.12 12.70 3.49
CA ALA A 89 -7.98 13.68 2.86
C ALA A 89 -7.30 15.05 2.69
N GLU A 90 -6.51 15.50 3.66
CA GLU A 90 -5.70 16.72 3.52
C GLU A 90 -4.59 16.57 2.46
N VAL A 91 -3.89 15.42 2.43
CA VAL A 91 -2.86 15.17 1.41
C VAL A 91 -3.48 15.09 0.01
N ILE A 92 -4.64 14.45 -0.13
CA ILE A 92 -5.42 14.42 -1.37
C ILE A 92 -5.89 15.83 -1.70
N TYR A 93 -6.44 16.58 -0.75
CA TYR A 93 -6.84 17.97 -0.97
C TYR A 93 -5.66 18.80 -1.46
N HIS A 94 -4.48 18.71 -0.84
CA HIS A 94 -3.30 19.41 -1.33
C HIS A 94 -2.80 18.89 -2.68
N HIS A 95 -2.85 17.59 -2.96
CA HIS A 95 -2.35 17.09 -4.24
C HIS A 95 -3.29 17.39 -5.43
N TYR A 96 -4.60 17.35 -5.18
CA TYR A 96 -5.62 17.64 -6.18
C TYR A 96 -5.89 19.15 -6.31
N PHE A 97 -5.80 19.92 -5.22
CA PHE A 97 -6.07 21.37 -5.18
C PHE A 97 -4.79 22.22 -5.29
N ALA A 98 -3.61 21.65 -5.04
CA ALA A 98 -2.30 22.25 -5.35
C ALA A 98 -1.64 21.63 -6.58
N GLN A 99 -2.43 21.27 -7.59
CA GLN A 99 -2.03 21.64 -8.94
C GLN A 99 -2.29 23.14 -9.06
N PRO A 100 -1.27 24.00 -8.98
CA PRO A 100 -1.47 25.37 -9.38
C PRO A 100 -1.88 25.33 -10.85
N SER A 101 -3.13 25.71 -11.12
CA SER A 101 -3.42 26.52 -12.29
C SER A 101 -2.25 27.49 -12.43
N GLY A 102 -1.48 27.37 -13.52
CA GLY A 102 -0.29 28.18 -13.77
C GLY A 102 -0.60 29.63 -13.37
N HIS A 103 0.18 30.14 -12.43
CA HIS A 103 -0.03 31.44 -11.84
C HIS A 103 0.08 32.52 -12.92
N PHE A 104 -1.02 32.85 -13.57
CA PHE A 104 -1.23 34.21 -14.06
C PHE A 104 -1.89 34.96 -12.90
N THR A 105 -1.09 35.78 -12.23
CA THR A 105 -1.61 36.85 -11.39
C THR A 105 -2.42 37.77 -12.29
N GLN A 106 -3.74 37.58 -12.29
CA GLN A 106 -4.69 38.56 -12.78
C GLN A 106 -4.61 39.78 -11.87
N ASN A 107 -3.86 40.80 -12.30
CA ASN A 107 -4.35 42.16 -12.10
C ASN A 107 -5.68 42.24 -12.84
N THR A 108 -6.75 42.56 -12.12
CA THR A 108 -8.10 42.73 -12.67
C THR A 108 -8.09 43.71 -13.84
N GLN A 109 -8.19 43.20 -15.07
CA GLN A 109 -8.56 43.94 -16.28
C GLN A 109 -9.36 42.95 -17.15
N PRO A 110 -10.53 43.35 -17.68
CA PRO A 110 -11.54 42.43 -18.20
C PRO A 110 -11.02 41.64 -19.41
N ALA A 111 -11.39 40.36 -19.48
CA ALA A 111 -11.27 39.45 -20.63
C ALA A 111 -10.42 40.00 -21.80
N ALA A 112 -9.10 39.96 -21.67
CA ALA A 112 -8.24 40.12 -22.82
C ALA A 112 -8.08 38.75 -23.46
N ASN A 113 -8.61 38.61 -24.66
CA ASN A 113 -8.45 37.46 -25.52
C ASN A 113 -6.95 37.26 -25.83
N SER A 114 -6.19 36.65 -24.91
CA SER A 114 -4.79 36.34 -25.16
C SER A 114 -4.71 35.07 -26.02
N SER A 115 -4.41 35.24 -27.30
CA SER A 115 -4.18 34.12 -28.21
C SER A 115 -2.75 33.63 -28.00
N GLN A 116 -2.60 32.37 -27.57
CA GLN A 116 -1.29 31.76 -27.38
C GLN A 116 -0.69 31.40 -28.75
N LEU A 117 0.47 31.96 -29.06
CA LEU A 117 1.24 31.64 -30.26
C LEU A 117 2.37 30.68 -29.93
N THR A 118 2.42 29.57 -30.65
CA THR A 118 3.53 28.61 -30.60
C THR A 118 4.36 28.71 -31.87
N GLY A 119 5.63 28.35 -31.81
CA GLY A 119 6.43 28.33 -33.03
C GLY A 119 7.80 27.73 -32.85
N VAL A 120 8.50 27.62 -33.97
CA VAL A 120 9.89 27.17 -34.04
C VAL A 120 10.69 28.21 -34.83
N VAL A 121 11.91 28.50 -34.36
CA VAL A 121 12.87 29.35 -35.05
C VAL A 121 13.99 28.49 -35.62
N THR A 122 14.27 28.64 -36.91
CA THR A 122 15.34 27.95 -37.63
C THR A 122 16.21 28.92 -38.43
N ASP A 123 17.38 28.48 -38.89
CA ASP A 123 18.16 29.19 -39.91
C ASP A 123 17.75 28.77 -41.34
N ALA A 124 18.34 29.42 -42.34
CA ALA A 124 18.13 29.09 -43.76
C ALA A 124 18.61 27.68 -44.15
N ALA A 125 19.47 27.04 -43.34
CA ALA A 125 19.89 25.65 -43.52
C ALA A 125 18.97 24.65 -42.81
N GLY A 126 17.92 25.12 -42.12
CA GLY A 126 16.96 24.30 -41.37
C GLY A 126 17.42 23.92 -39.96
N GLN A 127 18.54 24.45 -39.48
CA GLN A 127 19.02 24.23 -38.12
C GLN A 127 18.15 24.99 -37.12
N LYS A 128 17.68 24.30 -36.08
CA LYS A 128 16.89 24.90 -34.98
C LYS A 128 17.75 25.84 -34.15
N LEU A 129 17.23 27.03 -33.85
CA LEU A 129 17.95 28.07 -33.14
C LEU A 129 17.48 28.16 -31.68
N GLU A 130 18.27 27.63 -30.77
CA GLU A 130 18.14 27.84 -29.32
C GLU A 130 18.66 29.23 -28.92
N GLY A 131 18.03 29.86 -27.92
CA GLY A 131 18.48 31.15 -27.40
C GLY A 131 18.08 32.36 -28.25
N ALA A 132 17.28 32.17 -29.30
CA ALA A 132 16.71 33.27 -30.07
C ALA A 132 15.64 34.00 -29.26
N THR A 133 15.67 35.32 -29.32
CA THR A 133 14.71 36.19 -28.63
C THR A 133 13.54 36.49 -29.56
N VAL A 134 12.32 36.16 -29.12
CA VAL A 134 11.06 36.50 -29.80
C VAL A 134 10.35 37.56 -28.97
N GLN A 135 10.18 38.76 -29.53
CA GLN A 135 9.54 39.89 -28.86
C GLN A 135 8.40 40.46 -29.69
N VAL A 136 7.32 40.89 -29.04
CA VAL A 136 6.26 41.68 -29.69
C VAL A 136 6.72 43.13 -29.81
N GLU A 137 6.69 43.74 -30.99
CA GLU A 137 7.20 45.11 -31.20
C GLU A 137 6.46 46.15 -30.34
N GLU A 138 5.15 45.98 -30.18
CA GLU A 138 4.27 46.89 -29.44
C GLU A 138 4.15 46.56 -27.94
N SER A 139 4.86 45.52 -27.45
CA SER A 139 4.76 45.07 -26.06
C SER A 139 6.13 44.71 -25.47
N SER A 140 6.24 44.74 -24.14
CA SER A 140 7.39 44.18 -23.43
C SER A 140 7.37 42.65 -23.37
N SER A 141 6.35 42.00 -23.94
CA SER A 141 6.25 40.54 -24.02
C SER A 141 7.38 39.96 -24.88
N ARG A 142 8.26 39.18 -24.24
CA ARG A 142 9.41 38.53 -24.86
C ARG A 142 9.59 37.12 -24.30
N VAL A 143 9.95 36.19 -25.18
CA VAL A 143 10.33 34.82 -24.82
C VAL A 143 11.64 34.45 -25.51
N THR A 144 12.37 33.48 -24.94
CA THR A 144 13.57 32.91 -25.54
C THR A 144 13.28 31.50 -26.04
N THR A 145 13.77 31.14 -27.22
CA THR A 145 13.59 29.78 -27.77
C THR A 145 14.38 28.74 -26.99
N GLY A 146 13.80 27.57 -26.81
CA GLY A 146 14.44 26.44 -26.12
C GLY A 146 15.37 25.60 -27.03
N PRO A 147 15.89 24.46 -26.51
CA PRO A 147 16.88 23.60 -27.19
C PRO A 147 16.47 23.01 -28.56
N GLY A 148 15.18 23.03 -28.88
CA GLY A 148 14.63 22.61 -30.18
C GLY A 148 14.14 23.78 -31.04
N GLY A 149 14.54 25.02 -30.71
CA GLY A 149 14.08 26.25 -31.37
C GLY A 149 12.64 26.63 -31.07
N GLN A 150 11.96 25.91 -30.18
CA GLN A 150 10.55 26.12 -29.86
C GLN A 150 10.33 27.29 -28.90
N PHE A 151 9.21 27.99 -29.07
CA PHE A 151 8.76 29.03 -28.15
C PHE A 151 7.25 29.00 -27.98
N THR A 152 6.78 29.64 -26.91
CA THR A 152 5.36 29.90 -26.65
C THR A 152 5.25 31.32 -26.10
N LEU A 153 4.42 32.14 -26.75
CA LEU A 153 4.26 33.55 -26.43
C LEU A 153 2.78 33.90 -26.39
N ASP A 154 2.36 34.53 -25.29
CA ASP A 154 1.00 35.04 -25.17
C ASP A 154 0.91 36.39 -25.89
N LEU A 155 0.07 36.45 -26.93
CA LEU A 155 -0.17 37.67 -27.68
C LEU A 155 -1.31 38.46 -27.04
N PRO A 156 -1.07 39.69 -26.55
CA PRO A 156 -2.12 40.52 -25.96
C PRO A 156 -3.10 41.08 -27.01
N ALA A 157 -2.76 41.05 -28.30
CA ALA A 157 -3.59 41.50 -29.41
C ALA A 157 -3.45 40.56 -30.62
N GLU A 158 -4.55 40.37 -31.36
CA GLU A 158 -4.53 39.66 -32.64
C GLU A 158 -3.95 40.58 -33.73
N GLY A 159 -2.98 40.12 -34.53
CA GLY A 159 -2.34 40.97 -35.56
C GLY A 159 -0.95 41.54 -35.21
N ALA A 160 -0.34 41.12 -34.11
CA ALA A 160 0.92 41.70 -33.63
C ALA A 160 2.13 41.43 -34.53
N THR A 161 3.05 42.40 -34.62
CA THR A 161 4.36 42.22 -35.27
C THR A 161 5.39 41.72 -34.27
N LEU A 162 6.01 40.59 -34.59
CA LEU A 162 7.10 39.99 -33.83
C LEU A 162 8.44 40.42 -34.41
N VAL A 163 9.37 40.75 -33.53
CA VAL A 163 10.79 40.95 -33.85
C VAL A 163 11.57 39.80 -33.25
N ILE A 164 12.24 39.04 -34.12
CA ILE A 164 13.05 37.89 -33.74
C ILE A 164 14.51 38.26 -33.91
N THR A 165 15.28 38.12 -32.84
CA THR A 165 16.72 38.45 -32.82
C THR A 165 17.50 37.26 -32.26
N SER A 166 18.63 36.93 -32.88
CA SER A 166 19.53 35.89 -32.40
C SER A 166 20.99 36.31 -32.62
N PRO A 167 21.93 35.95 -31.73
CA PRO A 167 23.35 36.24 -31.94
C PRO A 167 23.86 35.69 -33.28
N GLY A 168 24.45 36.54 -34.12
CA GLY A 168 24.96 36.14 -35.44
C GLY A 168 23.93 36.14 -36.58
N PHE A 169 22.68 36.56 -36.32
CA PHE A 169 21.61 36.63 -37.32
C PHE A 169 21.10 38.06 -37.51
N GLN A 170 20.51 38.34 -38.67
CA GLN A 170 19.81 39.59 -38.91
C GLN A 170 18.44 39.57 -38.20
N PRO A 171 18.04 40.65 -37.50
CA PRO A 171 16.71 40.75 -36.92
C PRO A 171 15.63 40.63 -37.99
N LYS A 172 14.60 39.82 -37.73
CA LYS A 172 13.49 39.62 -38.66
C LYS A 172 12.18 40.07 -38.03
N LYS A 173 11.38 40.83 -38.79
CA LYS A 173 10.03 41.23 -38.40
C LYS A 173 8.99 40.35 -39.09
N ILE A 174 8.02 39.85 -38.34
CA ILE A 174 6.94 38.97 -38.84
C ILE A 174 5.61 39.44 -38.25
N THR A 175 4.66 39.77 -39.10
CA THR A 175 3.29 40.08 -38.67
C THR A 175 2.49 38.78 -38.54
N VAL A 176 1.87 38.56 -37.38
CA VAL A 176 1.08 37.35 -37.09
C VAL A 176 -0.38 37.62 -37.41
N THR A 177 -0.93 36.93 -38.41
CA THR A 177 -2.36 37.06 -38.77
C THR A 177 -3.27 36.49 -37.67
N PRO A 178 -4.38 37.17 -37.32
CA PRO A 178 -5.40 36.64 -36.41
C PRO A 178 -5.83 35.21 -36.77
N GLY A 179 -5.92 34.32 -35.78
CA GLY A 179 -6.31 32.91 -35.94
C GLY A 179 -5.16 31.91 -36.12
N ASN A 180 -3.96 32.35 -36.49
CA ASN A 180 -2.79 31.48 -36.59
C ASN A 180 -2.15 31.27 -35.21
N LYS A 181 -2.28 30.07 -34.66
CA LYS A 181 -1.73 29.67 -33.34
C LYS A 181 -0.33 29.05 -33.43
N SER A 182 0.18 28.81 -34.65
CA SER A 182 1.52 28.27 -34.88
C SER A 182 2.24 28.97 -36.03
N VAL A 183 3.55 29.19 -35.89
CA VAL A 183 4.39 29.81 -36.92
C VAL A 183 5.78 29.19 -36.97
N ASN A 184 6.34 29.03 -38.17
CA ASN A 184 7.73 28.67 -38.38
C ASN A 184 8.50 29.89 -38.88
N ILE A 185 9.63 30.21 -38.24
CA ILE A 185 10.38 31.45 -38.44
C ILE A 185 11.80 31.12 -38.88
N ILE A 186 12.18 31.58 -40.08
CA ILE A 186 13.52 31.39 -40.62
C ILE A 186 14.32 32.68 -40.48
N LEU A 187 15.49 32.64 -39.85
CA LEU A 187 16.42 33.77 -39.73
C LEU A 187 17.59 33.64 -40.72
N ASP A 188 17.97 34.78 -41.28
CA ASP A 188 19.12 34.90 -42.17
C ASP A 188 20.37 35.26 -41.37
N LYS A 189 21.49 34.59 -41.65
CA LYS A 189 22.76 34.91 -41.00
C LYS A 189 23.19 36.32 -41.37
N LYS A 190 23.81 37.00 -40.42
CA LYS A 190 24.46 38.28 -40.70
C LYS A 190 25.75 37.99 -41.49
N GLU A 191 25.87 38.56 -42.69
CA GLU A 191 27.11 38.49 -43.49
C GLU A 191 28.27 39.23 -42.81
#